data_AF-A0A8H6PWW1-F1
#
_entry.id   AF-A0A8H6PWW1-F1
#
_cell.length_a   1.000
_cell.length_b   1.000
_cell.length_c   1.000
_cell.angle_alpha   90.00
_cell.angle_beta   90.00
_cell.angle_gamma   90.00
#
_symmetry.space_group_name_H-M   'P 1'
#
loop_
_entity.id
_entity.type
_entity.pdbx_description
1 polymer ?
#
loop_
_entity_poly.entity_id
_entity_poly.type
_entity_poly.pdbx_seq_one_letter_code
_entity_poly.pdbx_strand_id
1 'polypeptide(L)'
;MKVETVLACLGLVASASAYLATTTRYYDGQEGACGCGTSSGAFSWQLGISNGVYTAAGSQALFDTAGASWCGAGCGKCYNLTSTGNAPCSGCGTGGAAGESIIVMVTNLCPYNGNQQWCPQVGATNNYGYSYHFDIMAQSEVFGDNVVVNFEPVACPGQATSDWETCVCYGKTATDDTPVGMTTGGSNPAPSTSTTTTSTTTTTTTGGATQTLYGQCGGSGWTGPTACVSGATCTVLNAYYSQCLS
;
A
#
# COMPACT_ATOMS: atom_id res chain seq x y z
N MET A 1 47.24 -20.08 29.68
CA MET A 1 46.21 -19.04 29.50
C MET A 1 45.45 -19.38 28.23
N LYS A 2 44.22 -19.89 28.38
CA LYS A 2 43.35 -20.23 27.24
C LYS A 2 42.61 -18.95 26.87
N VAL A 3 42.87 -18.44 25.66
CA VAL A 3 42.08 -17.34 25.08
C VAL A 3 41.06 -18.01 24.16
N GLU A 4 39.84 -18.15 24.65
CA GLU A 4 38.69 -18.53 23.83
C GLU A 4 38.21 -17.28 23.10
N THR A 5 38.40 -17.25 21.79
CA THR A 5 37.85 -16.21 20.92
C THR A 5 36.36 -16.47 20.73
N VAL A 6 35.53 -15.72 21.43
CA VAL A 6 34.07 -15.69 21.20
C VAL A 6 33.84 -14.99 19.87
N LEU A 7 33.50 -15.76 18.84
CA LEU A 7 33.07 -15.25 17.54
C LEU A 7 31.62 -14.75 17.67
N ALA A 8 31.45 -13.45 17.86
CA ALA A 8 30.14 -12.82 17.83
C ALA A 8 29.61 -12.83 16.38
N CYS A 9 28.64 -13.70 16.10
CA CYS A 9 27.81 -13.57 14.91
C CYS A 9 26.95 -12.30 15.04
N LEU A 10 27.45 -11.17 14.53
CA LEU A 10 26.57 -10.06 14.15
C LEU A 10 25.76 -10.54 12.96
N GLY A 11 24.56 -11.05 13.23
CA GLY A 11 23.53 -11.19 12.22
C GLY A 11 23.22 -9.80 11.67
N LEU A 12 23.60 -9.56 10.42
CA LEU A 12 23.09 -8.43 9.64
C LEU A 12 21.62 -8.74 9.38
N VAL A 13 20.74 -8.27 10.28
CA VAL A 13 19.32 -8.19 9.97
C VAL A 13 19.22 -7.15 8.86
N ALA A 14 19.04 -7.60 7.62
CA ALA A 14 18.70 -6.73 6.53
C ALA A 14 17.39 -6.04 6.93
N SER A 15 17.47 -4.78 7.35
CA SER A 15 16.29 -3.95 7.55
C SER A 15 15.58 -3.90 6.20
N ALA A 16 14.48 -4.64 6.07
CA ALA A 16 13.51 -4.35 5.03
C ALA A 16 13.23 -2.85 5.12
N SER A 17 13.31 -2.14 3.99
CA SER A 17 13.03 -0.71 3.94
C SER A 17 11.59 -0.50 4.40
N ALA A 18 11.39 -0.21 5.69
CA ALA A 18 10.07 0.07 6.22
C ALA A 18 9.61 1.39 5.60
N TYR A 19 8.43 1.37 4.99
CA TYR A 19 7.84 2.58 4.43
C TYR A 19 7.32 3.43 5.58
N LEU A 20 7.43 4.75 5.44
CA LEU A 20 6.91 5.69 6.44
C LEU A 20 5.57 6.26 5.99
N ALA A 21 4.66 6.42 6.95
CA ALA A 21 3.39 7.09 6.76
C ALA A 21 3.10 8.02 7.93
N THR A 22 2.33 9.08 7.67
CA THR A 22 1.68 9.83 8.75
C THR A 22 0.35 9.17 9.09
N THR A 23 -0.11 9.41 10.32
CA THR A 23 -1.47 9.04 10.73
C THR A 23 -2.23 10.26 11.24
N THR A 24 -3.54 10.23 11.12
CA THR A 24 -4.47 11.05 11.89
C THR A 24 -5.59 10.15 12.44
N ARG A 25 -6.52 10.75 13.17
CA ARG A 25 -7.76 10.12 13.59
C ARG A 25 -8.94 10.84 12.96
N TYR A 26 -9.90 10.07 12.44
CA TYR A 26 -11.20 10.59 12.04
C TYR A 26 -12.35 9.76 12.58
N TYR A 27 -13.54 10.35 12.56
CA TYR A 27 -14.80 9.66 12.80
C TYR A 27 -15.93 10.41 12.09
N ASP A 28 -16.54 9.78 11.08
CA ASP A 28 -17.66 10.33 10.34
C ASP A 28 -18.94 9.46 10.44
N GLY A 29 -18.82 8.23 10.94
CA GLY A 29 -19.91 7.26 11.04
C GLY A 29 -20.43 6.75 9.69
N GLN A 30 -19.70 6.97 8.59
CA GLN A 30 -20.16 6.64 7.24
C GLN A 30 -19.73 5.24 6.81
N GLU A 31 -20.44 4.69 5.82
CA GLU A 31 -20.16 3.36 5.22
C GLU A 31 -18.71 3.22 4.72
N GLY A 32 -18.15 4.31 4.19
CA GLY A 32 -16.80 4.34 3.63
C GLY A 32 -16.72 3.78 2.21
N ALA A 33 -15.64 4.12 1.50
CA ALA A 33 -15.43 3.83 0.09
C ALA A 33 -15.21 2.35 -0.25
N CYS A 34 -15.06 1.49 0.75
CA CYS A 34 -15.04 0.03 0.57
C CYS A 34 -16.39 -0.64 0.88
N GLY A 35 -17.43 0.14 1.16
CA GLY A 35 -18.79 -0.37 1.35
C GLY A 35 -18.96 -1.19 2.63
N CYS A 36 -18.30 -0.81 3.72
CA CYS A 36 -18.31 -1.55 4.98
C CYS A 36 -19.41 -1.04 5.93
N GLY A 37 -20.63 -0.91 5.42
CA GLY A 37 -21.74 -0.36 6.17
C GLY A 37 -23.05 -0.47 5.40
N THR A 38 -23.99 0.37 5.76
CA THR A 38 -25.28 0.51 5.10
C THR A 38 -25.57 1.98 4.84
N SER A 39 -26.69 2.27 4.16
CA SER A 39 -27.21 3.64 4.06
C SER A 39 -27.47 4.33 5.40
N SER A 40 -27.53 3.56 6.50
CA SER A 40 -27.71 4.07 7.86
C SER A 40 -26.41 4.32 8.62
N GLY A 41 -25.25 4.03 8.02
CA GLY A 41 -23.93 4.29 8.59
C GLY A 41 -22.99 3.09 8.54
N ALA A 42 -21.80 3.28 9.13
CA ALA A 42 -20.76 2.26 9.26
C ALA A 42 -21.25 1.02 10.03
N PHE A 43 -20.74 -0.16 9.68
CA PHE A 43 -20.85 -1.31 10.58
C PHE A 43 -20.13 -1.04 11.91
N SER A 44 -20.64 -1.60 13.01
CA SER A 44 -20.14 -1.32 14.36
C SER A 44 -18.67 -1.70 14.56
N TRP A 45 -18.20 -2.74 13.87
CA TRP A 45 -16.80 -3.21 13.94
C TRP A 45 -15.80 -2.22 13.33
N GLN A 46 -16.25 -1.24 12.51
CA GLN A 46 -15.34 -0.26 11.94
C GLN A 46 -14.64 0.62 13.00
N LEU A 47 -15.24 0.79 14.18
CA LEU A 47 -14.65 1.57 15.29
C LEU A 47 -13.60 0.82 16.10
N GLY A 48 -13.32 -0.43 15.74
CA GLY A 48 -12.41 -1.32 16.44
C GLY A 48 -12.86 -2.74 16.20
N ILE A 49 -12.11 -3.46 15.36
CA ILE A 49 -12.41 -4.84 14.99
C ILE A 49 -12.14 -5.75 16.19
N SER A 50 -10.98 -5.56 16.80
CA SER A 50 -10.56 -6.23 18.04
C SER A 50 -9.44 -5.43 18.69
N ASN A 51 -8.98 -5.85 19.87
CA ASN A 51 -7.89 -5.16 20.55
C ASN A 51 -6.62 -5.10 19.66
N GLY A 52 -6.14 -3.90 19.35
CA GLY A 52 -4.99 -3.70 18.46
C GLY A 52 -5.28 -3.81 16.97
N VAL A 53 -6.54 -3.99 16.54
CA VAL A 53 -6.94 -4.09 15.14
C VAL A 53 -8.06 -3.09 14.83
N TYR A 54 -7.79 -2.17 13.92
CA TYR A 54 -8.66 -1.04 13.60
C TYR A 54 -8.94 -0.95 12.10
N THR A 55 -9.78 -0.01 11.71
CA THR A 55 -9.96 0.36 10.31
C THR A 55 -9.35 1.73 10.03
N ALA A 56 -9.04 2.00 8.77
CA ALA A 56 -8.51 3.28 8.34
C ALA A 56 -9.03 3.68 6.95
N ALA A 57 -9.09 5.00 6.74
CA ALA A 57 -9.14 5.58 5.42
C ALA A 57 -7.71 5.72 4.89
N GLY A 58 -7.38 4.98 3.83
CA GLY A 58 -6.06 5.08 3.20
C GLY A 58 -6.01 6.27 2.25
N SER A 59 -4.87 6.97 2.19
CA SER A 59 -4.58 7.91 1.08
C SER A 59 -4.71 7.22 -0.28
N GLN A 60 -4.82 7.97 -1.37
CA GLN A 60 -5.06 7.41 -2.71
C GLN A 60 -4.07 6.29 -3.08
N ALA A 61 -2.79 6.41 -2.72
CA ALA A 61 -1.78 5.38 -3.00
C ALA A 61 -1.97 4.06 -2.21
N LEU A 62 -2.68 4.10 -1.08
CA LEU A 62 -3.07 2.92 -0.29
C LEU A 62 -4.44 2.38 -0.67
N PHE A 63 -5.32 3.22 -1.21
CA PHE A 63 -6.68 2.87 -1.59
C PHE A 63 -6.76 2.34 -3.02
N ASP A 64 -6.20 3.07 -3.99
CA ASP A 64 -6.19 2.70 -5.41
C ASP A 64 -5.26 3.62 -6.20
N THR A 65 -4.20 3.09 -6.80
CA THR A 65 -3.23 3.92 -7.54
C THR A 65 -3.70 4.33 -8.93
N ALA A 66 -4.72 3.65 -9.47
CA ALA A 66 -5.42 4.04 -10.70
C ALA A 66 -6.45 5.17 -10.47
N GLY A 67 -6.66 5.61 -9.23
CA GLY A 67 -7.50 6.76 -8.89
C GLY A 67 -8.97 6.42 -8.64
N ALA A 68 -9.33 5.14 -8.44
CA ALA A 68 -10.67 4.77 -8.03
C ALA A 68 -11.04 5.46 -6.70
N SER A 69 -12.32 5.82 -6.56
CA SER A 69 -12.87 6.39 -5.33
C SER A 69 -13.89 5.48 -4.64
N TRP A 70 -14.13 4.29 -5.20
CA TRP A 70 -15.05 3.28 -4.69
C TRP A 70 -14.53 1.90 -5.06
N CYS A 71 -14.56 0.95 -4.12
CA CYS A 71 -14.00 -0.40 -4.27
C CYS A 71 -12.57 -0.40 -4.85
N GLY A 72 -11.71 0.48 -4.34
CA GLY A 72 -10.29 0.52 -4.71
C GLY A 72 -9.57 -0.80 -4.44
N ALA A 73 -8.50 -1.06 -5.17
CA ALA A 73 -7.73 -2.30 -5.04
C ALA A 73 -7.11 -2.52 -3.64
N GLY A 74 -6.96 -1.44 -2.85
CA GLY A 74 -6.50 -1.46 -1.48
C GLY A 74 -7.56 -1.83 -0.44
N CYS A 75 -8.84 -1.83 -0.80
CA CYS A 75 -9.92 -2.19 0.12
C CYS A 75 -9.73 -3.60 0.70
N GLY A 76 -9.89 -3.74 2.01
CA GLY A 76 -9.71 -5.00 2.73
C GLY A 76 -8.25 -5.43 2.92
N LYS A 77 -7.26 -4.65 2.47
CA LYS A 77 -5.84 -4.92 2.77
C LYS A 77 -5.49 -4.44 4.18
N CYS A 78 -4.65 -5.20 4.86
CA CYS A 78 -4.18 -4.87 6.20
C CYS A 78 -2.70 -4.48 6.23
N TYR A 79 -2.38 -3.58 7.16
CA TYR A 79 -1.03 -3.09 7.39
C TYR A 79 -0.71 -3.10 8.88
N ASN A 80 0.48 -3.56 9.23
CA ASN A 80 1.04 -3.36 10.56
C ASN A 80 1.66 -1.96 10.61
N LEU A 81 1.22 -1.12 11.55
CA LEU A 81 1.72 0.22 11.78
C LEU A 81 2.52 0.24 13.08
N THR A 82 3.81 0.48 12.99
CA THR A 82 4.70 0.59 14.15
C THR A 82 5.12 2.04 14.36
N SER A 83 4.76 2.59 15.51
CA SER A 83 5.11 3.95 15.93
C SER A 83 6.62 4.19 15.92
N THR A 84 7.03 5.28 15.27
CA THR A 84 8.42 5.77 15.34
C THR A 84 8.70 6.55 16.62
N GLY A 85 7.68 6.84 17.41
CA GLY A 85 7.73 7.72 18.57
C GLY A 85 7.54 9.20 18.26
N ASN A 86 7.48 9.60 16.98
CA ASN A 86 7.48 11.01 16.59
C ASN A 86 6.16 11.43 15.92
N ALA A 87 5.83 12.71 16.06
CA ALA A 87 4.87 13.41 15.21
C ALA A 87 5.55 13.89 13.90
N PRO A 88 4.79 14.22 12.84
CA PRO A 88 5.37 14.68 11.57
C PRO A 88 6.07 16.03 11.64
N CYS A 89 5.70 16.89 12.60
CA CYS A 89 6.31 18.18 12.85
C CYS A 89 6.04 18.69 14.26
N SER A 90 6.82 19.70 14.66
CA SER A 90 6.59 20.44 15.90
C SER A 90 5.21 21.10 15.90
N GLY A 91 4.35 20.74 16.86
CA GLY A 91 3.02 21.30 17.03
C GLY A 91 1.91 20.64 16.20
N CYS A 92 2.23 19.58 15.45
CA CYS A 92 1.30 18.87 14.57
C CYS A 92 0.76 17.57 15.19
N GLY A 93 1.12 17.31 16.43
CA GLY A 93 0.82 16.10 17.19
C GLY A 93 1.87 15.90 18.28
N THR A 94 1.64 14.95 19.18
CA THR A 94 2.62 14.56 20.20
C THR A 94 3.37 13.28 19.87
N GLY A 95 2.98 12.55 18.81
CA GLY A 95 3.54 11.25 18.48
C GLY A 95 2.94 10.16 19.37
N GLY A 96 3.66 9.06 19.54
CA GLY A 96 3.22 7.90 20.32
C GLY A 96 4.38 7.22 21.03
N ALA A 97 4.16 6.09 21.69
CA ALA A 97 5.27 5.32 22.25
C ALA A 97 6.03 4.62 21.11
N ALA A 98 7.36 4.79 21.04
CA ALA A 98 8.17 4.16 19.99
C ALA A 98 8.09 2.62 20.08
N GLY A 99 7.87 1.96 18.94
CA GLY A 99 7.73 0.50 18.85
C GLY A 99 6.34 -0.04 19.16
N GLU A 100 5.43 0.77 19.70
CA GLU A 100 4.02 0.40 19.83
C GLU A 100 3.41 0.17 18.45
N SER A 101 2.62 -0.89 18.30
CA SER A 101 2.10 -1.30 16.99
C SER A 101 0.62 -1.65 17.03
N ILE A 102 -0.06 -1.33 15.94
CA ILE A 102 -1.46 -1.71 15.66
C ILE A 102 -1.56 -2.27 14.25
N ILE A 103 -2.62 -3.02 13.97
CA ILE A 103 -3.00 -3.39 12.60
C ILE A 103 -4.17 -2.52 12.17
N VAL A 104 -4.12 -2.02 10.94
CA VAL A 104 -5.25 -1.33 10.30
C VAL A 104 -5.68 -2.08 9.05
N MET A 105 -7.00 -2.15 8.82
CA MET A 105 -7.59 -2.57 7.55
C MET A 105 -8.10 -1.35 6.78
N VAL A 106 -7.79 -1.23 5.50
CA VAL A 106 -8.31 -0.15 4.66
C VAL A 106 -9.77 -0.41 4.32
N THR A 107 -10.67 0.42 4.85
CA THR A 107 -12.13 0.34 4.61
C THR A 107 -12.72 1.61 4.02
N ASN A 108 -11.91 2.67 3.88
CA ASN A 108 -12.34 3.94 3.33
C ASN A 108 -11.18 4.61 2.54
N LEU A 109 -11.52 5.66 1.81
CA LEU A 109 -10.57 6.53 1.11
C LEU A 109 -10.42 7.82 1.91
N CYS A 110 -9.18 8.25 2.15
CA CYS A 110 -8.89 9.64 2.47
C CYS A 110 -8.58 10.39 1.17
N PRO A 111 -9.52 11.17 0.61
CA PRO A 111 -9.33 11.82 -0.68
C PRO A 111 -8.38 13.01 -0.53
N TYR A 112 -7.57 13.27 -1.57
CA TYR A 112 -6.68 14.44 -1.60
C TYR A 112 -7.45 15.76 -1.47
N ASN A 113 -8.58 15.90 -2.19
CA ASN A 113 -9.35 17.14 -2.17
C ASN A 113 -9.96 17.37 -0.79
N GLY A 114 -9.54 18.45 -0.12
CA GLY A 114 -9.96 18.80 1.23
C GLY A 114 -9.05 18.27 2.33
N ASN A 115 -8.16 17.32 2.02
CA ASN A 115 -7.23 16.71 2.98
C ASN A 115 -5.77 16.80 2.52
N GLN A 116 -5.42 17.78 1.68
CA GLN A 116 -4.09 17.90 1.06
C GLN A 116 -2.95 17.96 2.08
N GLN A 117 -3.23 18.47 3.29
CA GLN A 117 -2.29 18.49 4.41
C GLN A 117 -1.77 17.09 4.76
N TRP A 118 -2.63 16.08 4.67
CA TRP A 118 -2.39 14.74 5.18
C TRP A 118 -2.37 13.68 4.10
N CYS A 119 -3.33 13.71 3.17
CA CYS A 119 -3.59 12.65 2.22
C CYS A 119 -3.05 13.02 0.83
N PRO A 120 -1.89 12.49 0.43
CA PRO A 120 -1.25 12.83 -0.84
C PRO A 120 -1.96 12.19 -2.03
N GLN A 121 -1.72 12.76 -3.21
CA GLN A 121 -1.97 12.08 -4.48
C GLN A 121 -0.93 10.96 -4.70
N VAL A 122 -1.26 10.02 -5.58
CA VAL A 122 -0.34 8.95 -5.98
C VAL A 122 0.96 9.53 -6.53
N GLY A 123 2.10 9.08 -5.99
CA GLY A 123 3.44 9.53 -6.39
C GLY A 123 3.87 10.90 -5.84
N ALA A 124 3.02 11.57 -5.06
CA ALA A 124 3.34 12.82 -4.39
C ALA A 124 3.65 12.60 -2.89
N THR A 125 3.88 13.69 -2.17
CA THR A 125 3.97 13.73 -0.71
C THR A 125 2.95 14.70 -0.14
N ASN A 126 2.52 14.47 1.10
CA ASN A 126 1.72 15.44 1.85
C ASN A 126 2.58 16.63 2.31
N ASN A 127 1.99 17.55 3.05
CA ASN A 127 2.68 18.76 3.55
C ASN A 127 3.84 18.47 4.51
N TYR A 128 4.00 17.21 4.93
CA TYR A 128 5.03 16.76 5.85
C TYR A 128 6.08 15.87 5.17
N GLY A 129 5.99 15.67 3.85
CA GLY A 129 6.97 14.90 3.08
C GLY A 129 6.73 13.39 3.04
N TYR A 130 5.53 12.91 3.41
CA TYR A 130 5.19 11.48 3.40
C TYR A 130 4.28 11.13 2.22
N SER A 131 4.60 10.04 1.53
CA SER A 131 3.84 9.56 0.35
C SER A 131 2.60 8.74 0.70
N TYR A 132 2.44 8.37 1.97
CA TYR A 132 1.34 7.55 2.45
C TYR A 132 0.77 8.16 3.72
N HIS A 133 -0.54 7.97 3.88
CA HIS A 133 -1.26 8.43 5.06
C HIS A 133 -2.39 7.47 5.41
N PHE A 134 -2.50 7.15 6.70
CA PHE A 134 -3.60 6.38 7.28
C PHE A 134 -4.41 7.28 8.21
N ASP A 135 -5.65 7.58 7.84
CA ASP A 135 -6.58 8.26 8.73
C ASP A 135 -7.37 7.19 9.49
N ILE A 136 -7.08 7.02 10.78
CA ILE A 136 -7.58 5.88 11.56
C ILE A 136 -8.99 6.18 12.05
N MET A 137 -9.93 5.26 11.78
CA MET A 137 -11.32 5.43 12.21
C MET A 137 -11.45 5.10 13.70
N ALA A 138 -11.56 6.13 14.54
CA ALA A 138 -11.74 5.97 15.98
C ALA A 138 -12.38 7.20 16.62
N GLN A 139 -13.15 6.98 17.69
CA GLN A 139 -13.76 8.07 18.47
C GLN A 139 -12.77 8.76 19.41
N SER A 140 -11.70 8.07 19.79
CA SER A 140 -10.64 8.54 20.67
C SER A 140 -9.27 8.21 20.08
N GLU A 141 -8.22 8.79 20.67
CA GLU A 141 -6.84 8.43 20.37
C GLU A 141 -6.63 6.91 20.51
N VAL A 142 -5.82 6.34 19.60
CA VAL A 142 -5.62 4.89 19.50
C VAL A 142 -4.28 4.47 20.09
N PHE A 143 -3.17 5.04 19.60
CA PHE A 143 -1.80 4.69 20.00
C PHE A 143 -0.86 5.90 19.93
N GLY A 144 -1.38 7.10 20.22
CA GLY A 144 -0.70 8.38 20.10
C GLY A 144 -1.42 9.38 19.21
N ASP A 145 -0.92 10.61 19.20
CA ASP A 145 -1.49 11.76 18.49
C ASP A 145 -0.66 12.09 17.24
N ASN A 146 -1.26 11.81 16.07
CA ASN A 146 -0.69 11.98 14.73
C ASN A 146 0.71 11.34 14.60
N VAL A 147 0.78 10.05 14.96
CA VAL A 147 2.02 9.28 14.99
C VAL A 147 2.54 9.07 13.56
N VAL A 148 3.84 9.31 13.36
CA VAL A 148 4.56 8.81 12.19
C VAL A 148 4.88 7.35 12.42
N VAL A 149 4.51 6.49 11.46
CA VAL A 149 4.65 5.05 11.57
C VAL A 149 5.54 4.49 10.48
N ASN A 150 6.32 3.47 10.85
CA ASN A 150 6.76 2.46 9.91
C ASN A 150 5.55 1.59 9.57
N PHE A 151 5.36 1.23 8.30
CA PHE A 151 4.28 0.31 7.92
C PHE A 151 4.73 -0.75 6.93
N GLU A 152 4.07 -1.91 7.03
CA GLU A 152 4.27 -3.06 6.15
C GLU A 152 2.93 -3.76 5.89
N PRO A 153 2.74 -4.35 4.70
CA PRO A 153 1.55 -5.13 4.40
C PRO A 153 1.57 -6.43 5.19
N VAL A 154 0.44 -6.80 5.78
CA VAL A 154 0.28 -8.04 6.54
C VAL A 154 -1.01 -8.75 6.16
N ALA A 155 -1.08 -10.05 6.47
CA ALA A 155 -2.37 -10.75 6.41
C ALA A 155 -3.33 -10.14 7.44
N CYS A 156 -4.59 -9.94 7.06
CA CYS A 156 -5.60 -9.47 8.00
C CYS A 156 -5.83 -10.50 9.12
N PRO A 157 -5.82 -10.09 10.39
CA PRO A 157 -6.07 -11.01 11.50
C PRO A 157 -7.54 -11.47 11.52
N GLY A 158 -7.79 -12.67 12.05
CA GLY A 158 -9.05 -13.42 12.00
C GLY A 158 -10.33 -12.61 11.78
N GLN A 159 -10.81 -11.90 12.81
CA GLN A 159 -12.09 -11.17 12.76
C GLN A 159 -12.13 -10.13 11.62
N ALA A 160 -11.01 -9.45 11.31
CA ALA A 160 -10.96 -8.49 10.21
C ALA A 160 -11.23 -9.14 8.86
N THR A 161 -10.78 -10.40 8.68
CA THR A 161 -11.07 -11.16 7.45
C THR A 161 -12.57 -11.39 7.33
N SER A 162 -13.22 -11.92 8.37
CA SER A 162 -14.66 -12.19 8.35
C SER A 162 -15.50 -10.92 8.24
N ASP A 163 -15.07 -9.83 8.87
CA ASP A 163 -15.73 -8.53 8.77
C ASP A 163 -15.64 -7.95 7.36
N TRP A 164 -14.49 -8.09 6.70
CA TRP A 164 -14.31 -7.66 5.31
C TRP A 164 -15.28 -8.37 4.35
N GLU A 165 -15.59 -9.65 4.56
CA GLU A 165 -16.54 -10.40 3.72
C GLU A 165 -17.96 -9.82 3.75
N THR A 166 -18.29 -9.01 4.75
CA THR A 166 -19.58 -8.32 4.87
C THR A 166 -19.66 -7.04 4.03
N CYS A 167 -18.53 -6.52 3.57
CA CYS A 167 -18.48 -5.27 2.82
C CYS A 167 -18.92 -5.47 1.36
N VAL A 168 -19.57 -4.45 0.79
CA VAL A 168 -20.09 -4.47 -0.60
C VAL A 168 -18.97 -4.74 -1.63
N CYS A 169 -17.76 -4.25 -1.36
CA CYS A 169 -16.62 -4.37 -2.26
C CYS A 169 -15.88 -5.72 -2.15
N TYR A 170 -16.27 -6.62 -1.22
CA TYR A 170 -15.68 -7.95 -1.14
C TYR A 170 -15.86 -8.72 -2.46
N GLY A 171 -14.75 -9.23 -3.00
CA GLY A 171 -14.72 -9.91 -4.31
C GLY A 171 -14.95 -9.01 -5.52
N LYS A 172 -14.99 -7.68 -5.35
CA LYS A 172 -15.29 -6.69 -6.40
C LYS A 172 -14.32 -5.51 -6.41
N THR A 173 -13.18 -5.63 -5.75
CA THR A 173 -12.15 -4.59 -5.76
C THR A 173 -11.57 -4.40 -7.15
N ALA A 174 -11.11 -3.19 -7.44
CA ALA A 174 -10.30 -2.93 -8.63
C ALA A 174 -9.07 -3.86 -8.66
N THR A 175 -8.52 -4.03 -9.86
CA THR A 175 -7.30 -4.85 -10.09
C THR A 175 -6.14 -3.89 -10.31
N ASP A 176 -5.42 -3.60 -9.23
CA ASP A 176 -4.27 -2.71 -9.23
C ASP A 176 -3.25 -3.16 -8.16
N ASP A 177 -1.97 -2.92 -8.43
CA ASP A 177 -0.82 -3.25 -7.57
C ASP A 177 -0.68 -2.22 -6.44
N THR A 178 -1.77 -2.01 -5.69
CA THR A 178 -1.83 -1.11 -4.55
C THR A 178 -1.32 -1.80 -3.27
N PRO A 179 -0.43 -1.18 -2.48
CA PRO A 179 0.22 0.10 -2.72
C PRO A 179 1.45 -0.07 -3.63
N VAL A 180 1.59 0.81 -4.62
CA VAL A 180 2.72 0.79 -5.56
C VAL A 180 4.03 0.91 -4.79
N GLY A 181 4.99 0.03 -5.11
CA GLY A 181 6.36 0.03 -4.57
C GLY A 181 6.64 -1.04 -3.52
N MET A 182 5.62 -1.61 -2.86
CA MET A 182 5.81 -2.64 -1.84
C MET A 182 5.87 -4.05 -2.44
N THR A 183 7.06 -4.53 -2.81
CA THR A 183 7.27 -5.97 -3.07
C THR A 183 7.38 -6.72 -1.74
N THR A 184 6.44 -7.62 -1.47
CA THR A 184 6.45 -8.51 -0.29
C THR A 184 7.62 -9.49 -0.35
N GLY A 185 8.41 -9.59 0.72
CA GLY A 185 9.53 -10.52 0.84
C GLY A 185 9.11 -11.91 1.33
N GLY A 186 9.55 -12.96 0.61
CA GLY A 186 9.57 -14.39 0.98
C GLY A 186 8.83 -15.28 -0.03
N SER A 187 9.41 -16.29 -0.73
CA SER A 187 10.57 -17.17 -0.47
C SER A 187 11.16 -17.79 -1.78
N ASN A 188 12.48 -18.07 -1.82
CA ASN A 188 13.31 -18.64 -2.93
C ASN A 188 13.73 -20.12 -2.60
N PRO A 189 14.27 -21.03 -3.48
CA PRO A 189 15.61 -20.98 -4.16
C PRO A 189 15.61 -21.49 -5.64
N ALA A 190 16.57 -21.25 -6.55
CA ALA A 190 18.05 -21.37 -6.53
C ALA A 190 18.67 -20.85 -7.90
N PRO A 191 19.96 -21.08 -8.27
CA PRO A 191 21.01 -20.04 -8.35
C PRO A 191 21.68 -19.86 -9.74
N SER A 192 22.41 -18.75 -9.97
CA SER A 192 23.68 -18.79 -10.72
C SER A 192 24.54 -17.54 -10.45
N THR A 193 25.84 -17.79 -10.47
CA THR A 193 26.96 -17.05 -9.87
C THR A 193 27.68 -16.14 -10.88
N SER A 194 28.35 -15.09 -10.37
CA SER A 194 29.45 -14.29 -10.95
C SER A 194 29.11 -13.37 -12.15
N THR A 195 29.59 -12.12 -12.27
CA THR A 195 30.86 -11.54 -11.81
C THR A 195 30.79 -10.01 -11.76
N THR A 196 31.61 -9.42 -10.89
CA THR A 196 31.88 -7.98 -10.73
C THR A 196 32.55 -7.35 -11.96
N THR A 197 32.09 -6.17 -12.41
CA THR A 197 32.99 -5.14 -12.95
C THR A 197 32.39 -3.73 -12.80
N THR A 198 33.16 -2.83 -12.20
CA THR A 198 32.92 -1.40 -12.05
C THR A 198 33.16 -0.67 -13.38
N SER A 199 32.25 0.20 -13.83
CA SER A 199 32.52 1.60 -14.28
C SER A 199 31.43 2.19 -15.20
N THR A 200 31.00 3.39 -14.83
CA THR A 200 30.64 4.60 -15.62
C THR A 200 29.48 4.58 -16.64
N THR A 201 28.50 5.43 -16.32
CA THR A 201 27.39 6.03 -17.07
C THR A 201 27.48 6.03 -18.60
N THR A 202 26.50 5.41 -19.27
CA THR A 202 25.93 5.88 -20.54
C THR A 202 24.51 5.33 -20.72
N THR A 203 23.57 6.22 -21.03
CA THR A 203 22.14 5.96 -21.29
C THR A 203 21.96 5.24 -22.63
N THR A 204 21.57 3.96 -22.60
CA THR A 204 21.10 3.22 -23.78
C THR A 204 19.83 2.44 -23.46
N THR A 205 18.86 2.63 -24.35
CA THR A 205 17.48 2.10 -24.40
C THR A 205 17.36 0.61 -24.05
N THR A 206 16.76 0.32 -22.89
CA THR A 206 16.38 -1.04 -22.46
C THR A 206 15.04 -1.42 -23.10
N GLY A 207 14.96 -2.63 -23.67
CA GLY A 207 13.78 -3.16 -24.35
C GLY A 207 12.51 -3.10 -23.48
N GLY A 208 11.44 -2.55 -24.05
CA GLY A 208 10.17 -2.38 -23.37
C GLY A 208 9.55 -3.72 -22.96
N ALA A 209 8.87 -3.71 -21.82
CA ALA A 209 8.07 -4.85 -21.36
C ALA A 209 7.14 -5.33 -22.48
N THR A 210 6.95 -6.65 -22.60
CA THR A 210 6.01 -7.28 -23.53
C THR A 210 4.67 -7.51 -22.83
N GLN A 211 3.56 -7.29 -23.53
CA GLN A 211 2.19 -7.49 -23.06
C GLN A 211 1.77 -8.96 -23.15
N THR A 212 0.96 -9.46 -22.22
CA THR A 212 0.50 -10.85 -22.21
C THR A 212 -0.46 -11.13 -23.36
N LEU A 213 -0.66 -12.41 -23.69
CA LEU A 213 -1.72 -12.82 -24.62
C LEU A 213 -3.08 -12.33 -24.08
N TYR A 214 -3.90 -11.76 -24.96
CA TYR A 214 -5.15 -11.06 -24.66
C TYR A 214 -5.03 -9.72 -23.93
N GLY A 215 -3.80 -9.26 -23.65
CA GLY A 215 -3.55 -7.96 -23.06
C GLY A 215 -3.69 -6.79 -24.05
N GLN A 216 -4.01 -5.59 -23.53
CA GLN A 216 -4.06 -4.38 -24.36
C GLN A 216 -2.64 -3.97 -24.78
N CYS A 217 -2.41 -3.86 -26.08
CA CYS A 217 -1.10 -3.55 -26.66
C CYS A 217 -1.11 -2.25 -27.49
N GLY A 218 -2.20 -1.49 -27.43
CA GLY A 218 -2.34 -0.26 -28.19
C GLY A 218 -3.73 0.35 -28.06
N GLY A 219 -3.93 1.48 -28.74
CA GLY A 219 -5.14 2.29 -28.66
C GLY A 219 -4.83 3.73 -28.25
N SER A 220 -5.70 4.66 -28.62
CA SER A 220 -5.56 6.07 -28.26
C SER A 220 -5.56 6.23 -26.74
N GLY A 221 -4.49 6.82 -26.20
CA GLY A 221 -4.28 7.01 -24.76
C GLY A 221 -3.59 5.84 -24.04
N TRP A 222 -3.28 4.74 -24.74
CA TRP A 222 -2.53 3.62 -24.15
C TRP A 222 -1.06 3.99 -23.92
N THR A 223 -0.60 3.88 -22.68
CA THR A 223 0.79 4.17 -22.25
C THR A 223 1.57 2.92 -21.86
N GLY A 224 0.95 1.75 -21.95
CA GLY A 224 1.55 0.47 -21.57
C GLY A 224 2.34 -0.21 -22.70
N PRO A 225 2.76 -1.48 -22.48
CA PRO A 225 3.47 -2.30 -23.47
C PRO A 225 2.77 -2.34 -24.83
N THR A 226 3.52 -2.16 -25.91
CA THR A 226 3.00 -2.25 -27.30
C THR A 226 3.43 -3.51 -28.03
N ALA A 227 4.48 -4.19 -27.54
CA ALA A 227 4.91 -5.49 -28.05
C ALA A 227 4.18 -6.60 -27.29
N CYS A 228 3.69 -7.62 -27.99
CA CYS A 228 3.08 -8.79 -27.36
C CYS A 228 4.13 -9.85 -26.99
N VAL A 229 3.80 -10.74 -26.06
CA VAL A 229 4.57 -11.97 -25.78
C VAL A 229 4.81 -12.75 -27.06
N SER A 230 5.92 -13.50 -27.12
CA SER A 230 6.27 -14.32 -28.28
C SER A 230 5.12 -15.26 -28.68
N GLY A 231 4.76 -15.24 -29.95
CA GLY A 231 3.63 -16.03 -30.48
C GLY A 231 2.28 -15.32 -30.45
N ALA A 232 2.22 -14.03 -30.08
CA ALA A 232 1.03 -13.20 -30.18
C ALA A 232 1.31 -11.92 -30.99
N THR A 233 0.30 -11.42 -31.69
CA THR A 233 0.34 -10.22 -32.51
C THR A 233 -0.62 -9.16 -31.96
N CYS A 234 -0.15 -7.92 -31.87
CA CYS A 234 -0.99 -6.81 -31.45
C CYS A 234 -2.00 -6.47 -32.55
N THR A 235 -3.27 -6.82 -32.33
CA THR A 235 -4.35 -6.64 -33.30
C THR A 235 -5.20 -5.45 -32.89
N VAL A 236 -5.34 -4.46 -33.77
CA VAL A 236 -6.20 -3.29 -33.53
C VAL A 236 -7.66 -3.73 -33.60
N LEU A 237 -8.42 -3.55 -32.51
CA LEU A 237 -9.85 -3.86 -32.48
C LEU A 237 -10.68 -2.59 -32.70
N ASN A 238 -10.26 -1.46 -32.14
CA ASN A 238 -10.83 -0.14 -32.40
C ASN A 238 -9.82 0.98 -32.11
N ALA A 239 -10.21 2.24 -32.34
CA ALA A 239 -9.34 3.40 -32.19
C ALA A 239 -8.75 3.60 -30.78
N TYR A 240 -9.39 3.04 -29.74
CA TYR A 240 -9.00 3.16 -28.35
C TYR A 240 -8.43 1.86 -27.77
N TYR A 241 -8.45 0.75 -28.53
CA TYR A 241 -8.11 -0.57 -28.02
C TYR A 241 -7.50 -1.49 -29.08
N SER A 242 -6.30 -2.00 -28.81
CA SER A 242 -5.63 -3.07 -29.56
C SER A 242 -5.25 -4.18 -28.60
N GLN A 243 -5.39 -5.44 -29.01
CA GLN A 243 -5.22 -6.61 -28.13
C GLN A 243 -4.22 -7.61 -28.71
N CYS A 244 -3.39 -8.22 -27.86
CA CYS A 244 -2.53 -9.32 -28.24
C CYS A 244 -3.34 -10.59 -28.52
N LEU A 245 -3.30 -11.11 -29.74
CA LEU A 245 -3.99 -12.34 -30.15
C LEU A 245 -3.02 -13.32 -30.79
N SER A 246 -3.28 -14.62 -30.68
CA SER A 246 -2.46 -15.70 -31.25
C SER A 246 -2.45 -15.71 -32.77
#